data_AF-A0A0B0D706-F1
#
_entry.id   AF-A0A0B0D706-F1
#
_cell.length_a   1.000
_cell.length_b   1.000
_cell.length_c   1.000
_cell.angle_alpha   90.00
_cell.angle_beta   90.00
_cell.angle_gamma   90.00
#
_symmetry.space_group_name_H-M   'P 1'
#
loop_
_entity.id
_entity.type
_entity.pdbx_description
1 polymer ?
#
loop_
_entity_poly.entity_id
_entity_poly.type
_entity_poly.pdbx_seq_one_letter_code
_entity_poly.pdbx_strand_id
1 'polypeptide(L)'
;MIFSVQSPGMGLLDQGSIDLMVDQWGIFQREAGVSSSLVQVAATTQATRDPGNRLPDAVRVTREQSQVHDIPEFAREAMDEIVHDLNQGVPKIDQWVAATFTARPNRDAGTGPRTKEDLAEDISTLLPGMLAQLKVASGGTVSVLGMEDVVDQVHTAYNPAVAPAVETARLAGEGTGLTWGEVGPTNAKLTPGWWEHAGYFSKSWQMYQPPAANFRETGLAGLLSAHGVFEQKRVTLLFRPMSPGMSQKAVQDQVTNARFGNNQKGQKSSQIKRVALEKAEYSEREQAEGAAMVRFGLVVTATVDDPAKFPRVEAILRDQAVSGIQLRLRDCEYSDDAAFAFGLGIGSVPKDFTRLSNTLRESV
;
A
#
# COMPACT_ATOMS: atom_id res chain seq x y z
N MET A 1 -1.02 13.48 -2.09
CA MET A 1 -2.46 13.23 -2.24
C MET A 1 -2.74 11.80 -1.84
N ILE A 2 -3.83 11.55 -1.10
CA ILE A 2 -4.16 10.20 -0.61
C ILE A 2 -5.61 9.92 -0.98
N PHE A 3 -5.85 8.74 -1.55
CA PHE A 3 -7.13 8.24 -1.98
C PHE A 3 -7.53 7.07 -1.09
N SER A 4 -8.72 7.10 -0.52
CA SER A 4 -9.36 5.90 0.01
C SER A 4 -9.84 5.06 -1.16
N VAL A 5 -9.60 3.76 -1.09
CA VAL A 5 -10.02 2.80 -2.12
C VAL A 5 -10.79 1.70 -1.44
N GLN A 6 -12.00 1.42 -1.90
CA GLN A 6 -12.77 0.25 -1.49
C GLN A 6 -12.96 -0.65 -2.70
N SER A 7 -12.47 -1.88 -2.58
CA SER A 7 -12.65 -2.91 -3.61
C SER A 7 -13.55 -4.03 -3.06
N PRO A 8 -14.51 -4.55 -3.86
CA PRO A 8 -15.37 -5.67 -3.45
C PRO A 8 -14.60 -7.00 -3.31
N GLY A 9 -13.30 -7.03 -3.61
CA GLY A 9 -12.50 -8.25 -3.68
C GLY A 9 -12.77 -9.04 -4.97
N MET A 10 -11.99 -10.11 -5.19
CA MET A 10 -12.05 -10.90 -6.43
C MET A 10 -13.14 -11.99 -6.42
N GLY A 11 -13.69 -12.33 -5.26
CA GLY A 11 -14.55 -13.53 -5.11
C GLY A 11 -15.88 -13.49 -5.85
N LEU A 12 -16.34 -12.30 -6.26
CA LEU A 12 -17.61 -12.09 -6.97
C LEU A 12 -17.42 -11.52 -8.39
N LEU A 13 -16.16 -11.39 -8.85
CA LEU A 13 -15.83 -10.83 -10.15
C LEU A 13 -15.50 -11.95 -11.15
N ASP A 14 -15.93 -11.78 -12.40
CA ASP A 14 -15.47 -12.64 -13.49
C ASP A 14 -14.03 -12.27 -13.91
N GLN A 15 -13.36 -13.18 -14.61
CA GLN A 15 -11.97 -12.97 -15.01
C GLN A 15 -11.80 -11.75 -15.93
N GLY A 16 -12.77 -11.44 -16.79
CA GLY A 16 -12.68 -10.27 -17.67
C GLY A 16 -12.71 -8.95 -16.90
N SER A 17 -13.54 -8.87 -15.84
CA SER A 17 -13.53 -7.73 -14.92
C SER A 17 -12.19 -7.60 -14.18
N ILE A 18 -11.61 -8.72 -13.74
CA ILE A 18 -10.30 -8.74 -13.08
C ILE A 18 -9.19 -8.30 -14.04
N ASP A 19 -9.20 -8.79 -15.28
CA ASP A 19 -8.23 -8.41 -16.30
C ASP A 19 -8.32 -6.91 -16.63
N LEU A 20 -9.53 -6.36 -16.72
CA LEU A 20 -9.75 -4.93 -16.87
C LEU A 20 -9.18 -4.13 -15.69
N MET A 21 -9.38 -4.58 -14.46
CA MET A 21 -8.82 -3.92 -13.27
C MET A 21 -7.29 -3.90 -13.31
N VAL A 22 -6.66 -5.03 -13.67
CA VAL A 22 -5.20 -5.14 -13.81
C VAL A 22 -4.67 -4.23 -14.92
N ASP A 23 -5.35 -4.20 -16.08
CA ASP A 23 -4.99 -3.31 -17.19
C ASP A 23 -5.08 -1.83 -16.80
N GLN A 24 -6.18 -1.43 -16.15
CA GLN A 24 -6.37 -0.04 -15.71
C GLN A 24 -5.37 0.37 -14.62
N TRP A 25 -4.95 -0.56 -13.76
CA TRP A 25 -3.84 -0.31 -12.84
C TRP A 25 -2.52 -0.07 -13.59
N GLY A 26 -2.25 -0.86 -14.64
CA GLY A 26 -1.09 -0.65 -15.53
C GLY A 26 -1.12 0.72 -16.22
N ILE A 27 -2.28 1.12 -16.75
CA ILE A 27 -2.49 2.43 -17.39
C ILE A 27 -2.26 3.56 -16.39
N PHE A 28 -2.82 3.47 -15.18
CA PHE A 28 -2.62 4.45 -14.12
C PHE A 28 -1.13 4.65 -13.82
N GLN A 29 -0.35 3.56 -13.72
CA GLN A 29 1.09 3.64 -13.46
C GLN A 29 1.86 4.26 -14.64
N ARG A 30 1.46 3.96 -15.88
CA ARG A 30 2.05 4.58 -17.07
C ARG A 30 1.81 6.09 -17.07
N GLU A 31 0.59 6.53 -16.80
CA GLU A 31 0.25 7.96 -16.74
C GLU A 31 0.96 8.67 -15.59
N ALA A 32 1.08 8.00 -14.44
CA ALA A 32 1.87 8.48 -13.32
C ALA A 32 3.35 8.68 -13.71
N GLY A 33 3.90 7.88 -14.63
CA GLY A 33 5.25 8.04 -15.18
C GLY A 33 5.41 9.17 -16.19
N VAL A 34 4.33 9.58 -16.87
CA VAL A 34 4.35 10.74 -17.78
C VAL A 34 4.44 12.05 -16.99
N SER A 35 3.81 12.11 -15.83
CA SER A 35 3.89 13.30 -14.96
C SER A 35 5.28 13.48 -14.37
N SER A 36 5.98 14.54 -14.78
CA SER A 36 7.33 14.87 -14.29
C SER A 36 7.36 15.28 -12.81
N SER A 37 6.20 15.67 -12.24
CA SER A 37 6.04 16.05 -10.84
C SER A 37 5.78 14.86 -9.93
N LEU A 38 5.23 13.76 -10.45
CA LEU A 38 4.91 12.58 -9.64
C LEU A 38 6.18 11.74 -9.42
N VAL A 39 6.53 11.51 -8.16
CA VAL A 39 7.79 10.82 -7.79
C VAL A 39 7.59 9.44 -7.19
N GLN A 40 6.40 9.17 -6.65
CA GLN A 40 6.05 7.90 -6.03
C GLN A 40 4.53 7.72 -5.98
N VAL A 41 4.08 6.49 -6.21
CA VAL A 41 2.75 6.00 -5.85
C VAL A 41 2.93 4.96 -4.77
N ALA A 42 2.21 5.07 -3.64
CA ALA A 42 2.14 4.03 -2.63
C ALA A 42 0.74 3.40 -2.67
N ALA A 43 0.65 2.07 -2.74
CA ALA A 43 -0.61 1.35 -2.56
C ALA A 43 -0.53 0.53 -1.28
N THR A 44 -1.44 0.79 -0.34
CA THR A 44 -1.40 0.19 0.99
C THR A 44 -2.70 -0.55 1.26
N THR A 45 -2.57 -1.74 1.84
CA THR A 45 -3.67 -2.48 2.45
C THR A 45 -3.33 -2.70 3.92
N GLN A 46 -4.25 -2.34 4.80
CA GLN A 46 -4.16 -2.60 6.22
C GLN A 46 -5.31 -3.50 6.66
N ALA A 47 -4.97 -4.67 7.17
CA ALA A 47 -5.90 -5.51 7.91
C ALA A 47 -5.78 -5.19 9.40
N THR A 48 -6.86 -4.74 10.01
CA THR A 48 -6.96 -4.43 11.44
C THR A 48 -7.88 -5.44 12.10
N ARG A 49 -7.54 -5.92 13.30
CA ARG A 49 -8.48 -6.69 14.11
C ARG A 49 -9.65 -5.77 14.46
N ASP A 50 -10.87 -6.20 14.16
CA ASP A 50 -12.05 -5.45 14.58
C ASP A 50 -12.20 -5.61 16.10
N PRO A 51 -12.30 -4.50 16.86
CA PRO A 51 -12.54 -4.53 18.30
C PRO A 51 -13.92 -5.10 18.66
N GLY A 52 -14.80 -5.32 17.67
CA GLY A 52 -16.15 -5.83 17.88
C GLY A 52 -17.12 -4.74 18.34
N ASN A 53 -16.87 -3.49 17.97
CA ASN A 53 -17.79 -2.39 18.30
C ASN A 53 -18.44 -1.78 17.04
N ARG A 54 -17.88 -2.05 15.86
CA ARG A 54 -18.27 -1.40 14.61
C ARG A 54 -19.70 -1.74 14.18
N LEU A 55 -20.05 -3.02 14.17
CA LEU A 55 -21.40 -3.47 13.81
C LEU A 55 -22.46 -3.01 14.84
N PRO A 56 -22.25 -3.17 16.16
CA PRO A 56 -23.13 -2.59 17.17
C PRO A 56 -23.33 -1.08 17.05
N ASP A 57 -22.25 -0.32 16.82
CA ASP A 57 -22.28 1.13 16.69
C ASP A 57 -23.05 1.56 15.44
N ALA A 58 -22.79 0.92 14.29
CA ALA A 58 -23.52 1.19 13.06
C ALA A 58 -25.02 0.90 13.21
N VAL A 59 -25.40 -0.21 13.86
CA VAL A 59 -26.80 -0.54 14.13
C VAL A 59 -27.44 0.47 15.06
N ARG A 60 -26.75 0.89 16.13
CA ARG A 60 -27.25 1.91 17.06
C ARG A 60 -27.50 3.25 16.35
N VAL A 61 -26.53 3.76 15.60
CA VAL A 61 -26.67 5.01 14.84
C VAL A 61 -27.80 4.90 13.81
N THR A 62 -27.90 3.78 13.10
CA THR A 62 -28.99 3.55 12.14
C THR A 62 -30.36 3.57 12.83
N ARG A 63 -30.49 2.96 14.01
CA ARG A 63 -31.72 2.97 14.81
C ARG A 63 -32.09 4.40 15.25
N GLU A 64 -31.12 5.17 15.73
CA GLU A 64 -31.31 6.57 16.15
C GLU A 64 -31.72 7.48 14.99
N GLN A 65 -31.15 7.25 13.79
CA GLN A 65 -31.49 8.00 12.59
C GLN A 65 -32.80 7.55 11.94
N SER A 66 -33.17 6.28 12.10
CA SER A 66 -34.44 5.77 11.62
C SER A 66 -35.57 6.40 12.44
N GLN A 67 -36.39 7.26 11.83
CA GLN A 67 -37.56 7.89 12.45
C GLN A 67 -38.71 6.87 12.68
N VAL A 68 -38.38 5.59 12.86
CA VAL A 68 -39.30 4.48 13.02
C VAL A 68 -39.43 4.19 14.52
N HIS A 69 -40.56 4.57 15.09
CA HIS A 69 -40.80 4.43 16.54
C HIS A 69 -41.39 3.07 16.93
N ASP A 70 -42.01 2.36 15.97
CA ASP A 70 -42.66 1.07 16.21
C ASP A 70 -41.91 -0.05 15.48
N ILE A 71 -40.97 -0.66 16.20
CA ILE A 71 -40.14 -1.77 15.70
C ILE A 71 -40.66 -3.05 16.35
N PRO A 72 -41.17 -4.02 15.58
CA PRO A 72 -41.60 -5.31 16.12
C PRO A 72 -40.49 -5.98 16.96
N GLU A 73 -40.87 -6.56 18.10
CA GLU A 73 -39.95 -7.20 19.05
C GLU A 73 -39.06 -8.26 18.38
N PHE A 74 -39.66 -9.13 17.58
CA PHE A 74 -38.94 -10.15 16.81
C PHE A 74 -37.84 -9.57 15.91
N ALA A 75 -38.09 -8.43 15.24
CA ALA A 75 -37.09 -7.81 14.36
C ALA A 75 -35.92 -7.21 15.16
N ARG A 76 -36.18 -6.73 16.37
CA ARG A 76 -35.14 -6.25 17.29
C ARG A 76 -34.28 -7.41 17.80
N GLU A 77 -34.92 -8.46 18.29
CA GLU A 77 -34.25 -9.65 18.80
C GLU A 77 -33.37 -10.31 17.71
N ALA A 78 -33.92 -10.51 16.52
CA ALA A 78 -33.17 -11.07 15.39
C ALA A 78 -31.96 -10.19 15.02
N MET A 79 -32.11 -8.86 15.02
CA MET A 79 -30.98 -7.96 14.75
C MET A 79 -29.93 -7.99 15.87
N ASP A 80 -30.33 -8.05 17.14
CA ASP A 80 -29.39 -8.13 18.27
C ASP A 80 -28.65 -9.48 18.27
N GLU A 81 -29.31 -10.58 17.90
CA GLU A 81 -28.69 -11.90 17.69
C GLU A 81 -27.67 -11.87 16.53
N ILE A 82 -28.04 -11.32 15.37
CA ILE A 82 -27.13 -11.16 14.22
C ILE A 82 -25.91 -10.33 14.61
N VAL A 83 -26.11 -9.24 15.36
CA VAL A 83 -25.02 -8.41 15.85
C VAL A 83 -24.14 -9.24 16.78
N HIS A 84 -24.70 -10.00 17.73
CA HIS A 84 -23.90 -10.84 18.62
C HIS A 84 -23.02 -11.85 17.87
N ASP A 85 -23.59 -12.50 16.86
CA ASP A 85 -22.95 -13.58 16.11
C ASP A 85 -21.92 -13.08 15.08
N LEU A 86 -22.24 -12.02 14.33
CA LEU A 86 -21.37 -11.51 13.26
C LEU A 86 -20.28 -10.56 13.74
N ASN A 87 -20.41 -10.01 14.95
CA ASN A 87 -19.50 -9.01 15.49
C ASN A 87 -18.17 -9.59 15.99
N GLN A 88 -17.97 -10.91 15.91
CA GLN A 88 -16.73 -11.55 16.34
C GLN A 88 -15.82 -11.87 15.16
N GLY A 89 -14.60 -11.33 15.20
CA GLY A 89 -13.48 -11.81 14.41
C GLY A 89 -13.51 -11.47 12.91
N VAL A 90 -14.43 -10.62 12.45
CA VAL A 90 -14.39 -10.08 11.08
C VAL A 90 -13.31 -9.00 11.02
N PRO A 91 -12.22 -9.17 10.26
CA PRO A 91 -11.19 -8.17 10.17
C PRO A 91 -11.63 -6.98 9.32
N LYS A 92 -11.23 -5.77 9.73
CA LYS A 92 -11.40 -4.57 8.91
C LYS A 92 -10.24 -4.47 7.92
N ILE A 93 -10.55 -4.35 6.63
CA ILE A 93 -9.54 -4.15 5.58
C ILE A 93 -9.72 -2.74 5.02
N ASP A 94 -8.75 -1.89 5.27
CA ASP A 94 -8.67 -0.53 4.72
C ASP A 94 -7.61 -0.51 3.61
N GLN A 95 -7.93 0.16 2.50
CA GLN A 95 -6.99 0.32 1.38
C GLN A 95 -6.90 1.78 0.98
N TRP A 96 -5.69 2.22 0.68
CA TRP A 96 -5.46 3.57 0.19
C TRP A 96 -4.31 3.63 -0.79
N VAL A 97 -4.39 4.61 -1.68
CA VAL A 97 -3.34 4.93 -2.65
C VAL A 97 -2.86 6.34 -2.40
N ALA A 98 -1.56 6.55 -2.22
CA ALA A 98 -0.97 7.87 -2.11
C ALA A 98 -0.13 8.21 -3.33
N ALA A 99 -0.45 9.33 -3.99
CA ALA A 99 0.38 9.93 -5.03
C ALA A 99 1.19 11.08 -4.46
N THR A 100 2.51 11.00 -4.60
CA THR A 100 3.46 11.97 -4.07
C THR A 100 4.04 12.80 -5.20
N PHE A 101 4.00 14.12 -5.04
CA PHE A 101 4.46 15.07 -6.03
C PHE A 101 5.64 15.90 -5.50
N THR A 102 6.48 16.39 -6.40
CA THR A 102 7.63 17.25 -6.09
C THR A 102 7.58 18.56 -6.86
N ALA A 103 7.84 19.65 -6.15
CA ALA A 103 8.13 20.97 -6.74
C ALA A 103 9.63 21.16 -7.04
N ARG A 104 10.48 20.18 -6.69
CA ARG A 104 11.91 20.26 -6.97
C ARG A 104 12.13 20.30 -8.49
N PRO A 105 13.08 21.11 -8.98
CA PRO A 105 13.40 21.15 -10.39
C PRO A 105 13.85 19.76 -10.86
N ASN A 106 13.30 19.31 -11.98
CA ASN A 106 13.69 18.07 -12.62
C ASN A 106 14.35 18.41 -13.97
N ARG A 107 15.68 18.36 -13.97
CA ARG A 107 16.52 18.69 -15.14
C ARG A 107 16.28 17.73 -16.31
N ASP A 108 16.06 16.45 -16.02
CA ASP A 108 15.82 15.43 -17.05
C ASP A 108 14.48 15.65 -17.75
N ALA A 109 13.49 16.19 -17.03
CA ALA A 109 12.20 16.58 -17.58
C ALA A 109 12.14 18.03 -18.09
N GLY A 110 13.26 18.78 -18.04
CA GLY A 110 13.31 20.19 -18.44
C GLY A 110 12.44 21.12 -17.58
N THR A 111 12.03 20.69 -16.40
CA THR A 111 11.13 21.47 -15.52
C THR A 111 11.95 22.32 -14.55
N GLY A 112 11.68 23.62 -14.56
CA GLY A 112 12.26 24.58 -13.63
C GLY A 112 11.74 24.42 -12.19
N PRO A 113 12.25 25.22 -11.25
CA PRO A 113 11.69 25.29 -9.91
C PRO A 113 10.24 25.77 -9.98
N ARG A 114 9.35 25.10 -9.25
CA ARG A 114 7.92 25.44 -9.17
C ARG A 114 7.56 25.94 -7.79
N THR A 115 6.58 26.83 -7.72
CA THR A 115 5.99 27.25 -6.46
C THR A 115 5.04 26.17 -5.93
N LYS A 116 4.52 26.35 -4.70
CA LYS A 116 3.53 25.43 -4.14
C LYS A 116 2.19 25.58 -4.85
N GLU A 117 1.90 26.80 -5.28
CA GLU A 117 0.70 27.20 -5.98
C GLU A 117 0.65 26.57 -7.38
N ASP A 118 1.75 26.64 -8.14
CA ASP A 118 1.86 25.98 -9.45
C ASP A 118 1.65 24.46 -9.30
N LEU A 119 2.24 23.86 -8.26
CA LEU A 119 2.08 22.43 -8.02
C LEU A 119 0.64 22.07 -7.62
N ALA A 120 -0.05 22.93 -6.87
CA ALA A 120 -1.43 22.73 -6.50
C ALA A 120 -2.36 22.82 -7.72
N GLU A 121 -2.09 23.72 -8.65
CA GLU A 121 -2.81 23.83 -9.92
C GLU A 121 -2.60 22.58 -10.78
N ASP A 122 -1.34 22.15 -10.97
CA ASP A 122 -0.98 20.91 -11.67
C ASP A 122 -1.73 19.70 -11.09
N ILE A 123 -1.70 19.56 -9.77
CA ILE A 123 -2.38 18.46 -9.05
C ILE A 123 -3.89 18.54 -9.25
N SER A 124 -4.48 19.74 -9.22
CA SER A 124 -5.92 19.94 -9.40
C SER A 124 -6.38 19.55 -10.81
N THR A 125 -5.54 19.80 -11.82
CA THR A 125 -5.80 19.36 -13.20
C THR A 125 -5.72 17.84 -13.35
N LEU A 126 -4.78 17.18 -12.67
CA LEU A 126 -4.57 15.73 -12.76
C LEU A 126 -5.58 14.91 -11.93
N LEU A 127 -6.06 15.47 -10.82
CA LEU A 127 -6.87 14.76 -9.83
C LEU A 127 -8.11 14.05 -10.41
N PRO A 128 -8.95 14.67 -11.26
CA PRO A 128 -10.13 13.99 -11.80
C PRO A 128 -9.78 12.74 -12.63
N GLY A 129 -8.71 12.81 -13.43
CA GLY A 129 -8.24 11.68 -14.22
C GLY A 129 -7.74 10.53 -13.36
N MET A 130 -6.95 10.85 -12.33
CA MET A 130 -6.47 9.86 -11.35
C MET A 130 -7.62 9.18 -10.61
N LEU A 131 -8.63 9.95 -10.17
CA LEU A 131 -9.82 9.41 -9.51
C LEU A 131 -10.60 8.45 -10.43
N ALA A 132 -10.84 8.88 -11.68
CA ALA A 132 -11.57 8.06 -12.65
C ALA A 132 -10.86 6.73 -12.91
N GLN A 133 -9.55 6.76 -13.11
CA GLN A 133 -8.75 5.55 -13.36
C GLN A 133 -8.69 4.63 -12.15
N LEU A 134 -8.41 5.16 -10.96
CA LEU A 134 -8.39 4.37 -9.73
C LEU A 134 -9.75 3.74 -9.45
N LYS A 135 -10.85 4.42 -9.78
CA LYS A 135 -12.20 3.86 -9.65
C LYS A 135 -12.39 2.62 -10.51
N VAL A 136 -11.94 2.63 -11.76
CA VAL A 136 -12.02 1.45 -12.63
C VAL A 136 -11.03 0.37 -12.19
N ALA A 137 -9.79 0.75 -11.87
CA ALA A 137 -8.74 -0.19 -11.44
C ALA A 137 -9.07 -0.92 -10.12
N SER A 138 -9.85 -0.29 -9.23
CA SER A 138 -10.30 -0.91 -7.97
C SER A 138 -11.58 -1.73 -8.10
N GLY A 139 -12.35 -1.54 -9.17
CA GLY A 139 -13.66 -2.16 -9.33
C GLY A 139 -14.70 -1.69 -8.28
N GLY A 140 -14.45 -0.56 -7.62
CA GLY A 140 -15.27 -0.11 -6.49
C GLY A 140 -15.32 1.41 -6.33
N THR A 141 -15.23 1.89 -5.09
CA THR A 141 -15.34 3.31 -4.78
C THR A 141 -13.97 3.89 -4.45
N VAL A 142 -13.75 5.13 -4.90
CA VAL A 142 -12.53 5.89 -4.61
C VAL A 142 -12.91 7.30 -4.24
N SER A 143 -12.33 7.81 -3.16
CA SER A 143 -12.48 9.19 -2.69
C SER A 143 -11.15 9.76 -2.26
N VAL A 144 -10.99 11.08 -2.32
CA VAL A 144 -9.81 11.75 -1.75
C VAL A 144 -9.99 11.84 -0.24
N LEU A 145 -8.97 11.45 0.53
CA LEU A 145 -8.99 11.59 1.98
C LEU A 145 -8.77 13.04 2.39
N GLY A 146 -9.58 13.51 3.34
CA GLY A 146 -9.38 14.79 4.01
C GLY A 146 -8.20 14.73 4.98
N MET A 147 -7.77 15.91 5.47
CA MET A 147 -6.67 15.97 6.44
C MET A 147 -7.02 15.25 7.74
N GLU A 148 -8.24 15.41 8.23
CA GLU A 148 -8.75 14.74 9.43
C GLU A 148 -8.73 13.21 9.26
N ASP A 149 -9.13 12.71 8.09
CA ASP A 149 -9.11 11.29 7.81
C ASP A 149 -7.70 10.70 7.92
N VAL A 150 -6.72 11.42 7.38
CA VAL A 150 -5.31 11.03 7.39
C VAL A 150 -4.74 11.11 8.80
N VAL A 151 -5.08 12.16 9.56
CA VAL A 151 -4.67 12.35 10.95
C VAL A 151 -5.12 11.18 11.82
N ASP A 152 -6.41 10.86 11.78
CA ASP A 152 -7.02 9.76 12.51
C ASP A 152 -6.43 8.41 12.13
N GLN A 153 -6.21 8.17 10.82
CA GLN A 153 -5.65 6.93 10.31
C GLN A 153 -4.20 6.73 10.78
N VAL A 154 -3.39 7.79 10.75
CA VAL A 154 -2.01 7.75 11.24
C VAL A 154 -1.96 7.60 12.75
N HIS A 155 -2.84 8.29 13.48
CA HIS A 155 -2.92 8.17 14.93
C HIS A 155 -3.32 6.74 15.35
N THR A 156 -4.32 6.16 14.69
CA THR A 156 -4.77 4.77 14.94
C THR A 156 -3.71 3.74 14.55
N ALA A 157 -2.89 4.04 13.55
CA ALA A 157 -1.74 3.20 13.20
C ALA A 157 -0.70 3.16 14.34
N TYR A 158 -0.39 4.31 14.94
CA TYR A 158 0.54 4.40 16.05
C TYR A 158 -0.05 3.96 17.39
N ASN A 159 -1.36 4.04 17.58
CA ASN A 159 -2.05 3.64 18.79
C ASN A 159 -3.33 2.86 18.46
N PRO A 160 -3.24 1.55 18.18
CA PRO A 160 -4.42 0.73 17.85
C PRO A 160 -5.55 0.77 18.89
N ALA A 161 -5.25 1.05 20.17
CA ALA A 161 -6.27 1.09 21.23
C ALA A 161 -7.30 2.23 21.05
N VAL A 162 -6.96 3.30 20.34
CA VAL A 162 -7.86 4.45 20.14
C VAL A 162 -8.82 4.26 18.97
N ALA A 163 -8.66 3.19 18.17
CA ALA A 163 -9.48 2.92 17.00
C ALA A 163 -11.01 3.00 17.27
N PRO A 164 -11.54 2.42 18.37
CA PRO A 164 -12.97 2.52 18.66
C PRO A 164 -13.41 3.96 18.91
N ALA A 165 -12.64 4.74 19.68
CA ALA A 165 -12.98 6.13 20.00
C ALA A 165 -12.97 7.02 18.76
N VAL A 166 -11.98 6.84 17.88
CA VAL A 166 -11.89 7.53 16.58
C VAL A 166 -13.10 7.17 15.70
N GLU A 167 -13.48 5.90 15.65
CA GLU A 167 -14.64 5.44 14.86
C GLU A 167 -15.96 6.02 15.40
N THR A 168 -16.17 6.01 16.72
CA THR A 168 -17.33 6.65 17.35
C THR A 168 -17.39 8.15 17.04
N ALA A 169 -16.27 8.87 17.14
CA ALA A 169 -16.22 10.30 16.84
C ALA A 169 -16.54 10.61 15.37
N ARG A 170 -16.08 9.76 14.44
CA ARG A 170 -16.43 9.87 13.01
C ARG A 170 -17.90 9.61 12.75
N LEU A 171 -18.49 8.59 13.40
CA LEU A 171 -19.90 8.26 13.26
C LEU A 171 -20.81 9.35 13.82
N ALA A 172 -20.39 10.03 14.90
CA ALA A 172 -21.12 11.15 15.49
C ALA A 172 -21.03 12.46 14.66
N GLY A 173 -20.07 12.56 13.74
CA GLY A 173 -19.84 13.76 12.93
C GLY A 173 -19.15 14.92 13.66
N GLU A 174 -18.70 14.71 14.90
CA GLU A 174 -17.98 15.71 15.70
C GLU A 174 -16.48 15.78 15.34
N GLY A 175 -15.94 14.70 14.76
CA GLY A 175 -14.51 14.56 14.49
C GLY A 175 -13.68 14.36 15.77
N THR A 176 -12.41 14.00 15.62
CA THR A 176 -11.52 13.75 16.77
C THR A 176 -10.89 15.03 17.34
N GLY A 177 -10.88 16.12 16.56
CA GLY A 177 -10.19 17.37 16.88
C GLY A 177 -8.66 17.26 16.89
N LEU A 178 -8.10 16.11 16.52
CA LEU A 178 -6.65 15.90 16.48
C LEU A 178 -6.00 16.72 15.37
N THR A 179 -4.80 17.22 15.65
CA THR A 179 -3.95 17.89 14.65
C THR A 179 -2.80 16.98 14.22
N TRP A 180 -2.17 17.31 13.08
CA TRP A 180 -1.01 16.55 12.59
C TRP A 180 0.13 16.46 13.60
N GLY A 181 0.31 17.46 14.47
CA GLY A 181 1.35 17.44 15.50
C GLY A 181 1.12 16.39 16.60
N GLU A 182 -0.09 15.87 16.72
CA GLU A 182 -0.53 15.00 17.82
C GLU A 182 -0.66 13.52 17.39
N VAL A 183 -0.43 13.21 16.11
CA VAL A 183 -0.68 11.86 15.56
C VAL A 183 0.38 10.83 15.97
N GLY A 184 1.58 11.28 16.34
CA GLY A 184 2.69 10.39 16.70
C GLY A 184 2.40 9.60 17.98
N PRO A 185 3.17 8.53 18.24
CA PRO A 185 2.99 7.74 19.45
C PRO A 185 3.46 8.53 20.68
N THR A 186 2.74 8.37 21.80
CA THR A 186 3.08 9.05 23.07
C THR A 186 4.41 8.55 23.67
N ASN A 187 4.77 7.30 23.40
CA ASN A 187 6.07 6.73 23.71
C ASN A 187 6.58 5.94 22.50
N ALA A 188 7.89 5.87 22.33
CA ALA A 188 8.50 5.03 21.30
C ALA A 188 9.87 4.54 21.75
N LYS A 189 10.15 3.26 21.49
CA LYS A 189 11.44 2.66 21.78
C LYS A 189 11.80 1.62 20.73
N LEU A 190 12.92 1.83 20.05
CA LEU A 190 13.48 0.86 19.12
C LEU A 190 14.29 -0.18 19.90
N THR A 191 13.87 -1.45 19.79
CA THR A 191 14.54 -2.61 20.39
C THR A 191 14.98 -3.54 19.26
N PRO A 192 16.12 -4.23 19.38
CA PRO A 192 16.47 -5.27 18.40
C PRO A 192 15.33 -6.28 18.27
N GLY A 193 14.78 -6.40 17.05
CA GLY A 193 13.67 -7.29 16.74
C GLY A 193 12.27 -6.66 16.78
N TRP A 194 12.06 -5.49 17.40
CA TRP A 194 10.77 -4.78 17.32
C TRP A 194 10.84 -3.31 17.73
N TRP A 195 9.87 -2.55 17.28
CA TRP A 195 9.66 -1.16 17.65
C TRP A 195 8.42 -1.03 18.54
N GLU A 196 8.62 -0.56 19.77
CA GLU A 196 7.54 -0.25 20.72
C GLU A 196 6.96 1.13 20.43
N HIS A 197 5.64 1.25 20.40
CA HIS A 197 4.92 2.50 20.20
C HIS A 197 3.53 2.48 20.86
N ALA A 198 3.24 3.49 21.69
CA ALA A 198 1.96 3.68 22.38
C ALA A 198 1.40 2.40 23.06
N GLY A 199 2.27 1.57 23.64
CA GLY A 199 1.88 0.31 24.31
C GLY A 199 1.69 -0.90 23.38
N TYR A 200 2.00 -0.75 22.09
CA TYR A 200 2.02 -1.82 21.09
C TYR A 200 3.43 -2.04 20.54
N PHE A 201 3.60 -3.13 19.81
CA PHE A 201 4.89 -3.56 19.28
C PHE A 201 4.73 -3.85 17.79
N SER A 202 5.53 -3.18 16.97
CA SER A 202 5.58 -3.40 15.54
C SER A 202 6.90 -4.02 15.11
N LYS A 203 6.85 -4.92 14.14
CA LYS A 203 8.02 -5.40 13.41
C LYS A 203 7.77 -5.24 11.92
N SER A 204 8.80 -4.85 11.17
CA SER A 204 8.70 -4.60 9.74
C SER A 204 9.65 -5.49 8.93
N TRP A 205 9.21 -5.80 7.72
CA TRP A 205 9.97 -6.51 6.71
C TRP A 205 9.92 -5.77 5.39
N GLN A 206 10.98 -5.88 4.61
CA GLN A 206 11.06 -5.35 3.27
C GLN A 206 11.35 -6.45 2.26
N MET A 207 10.86 -6.29 1.04
CA MET A 207 11.21 -7.17 -0.06
C MET A 207 12.71 -7.05 -0.36
N TYR A 208 13.45 -8.13 -0.13
CA TYR A 208 14.88 -8.20 -0.41
C TYR A 208 15.17 -8.53 -1.88
N GLN A 209 14.36 -9.40 -2.47
CA GLN A 209 14.48 -9.80 -3.86
C GLN A 209 13.09 -9.90 -4.47
N PRO A 210 12.86 -9.30 -5.66
CA PRO A 210 11.62 -9.51 -6.37
C PRO A 210 11.49 -11.00 -6.77
N PRO A 211 10.27 -11.52 -6.86
CA PRO A 211 10.04 -12.91 -7.23
C PRO A 211 10.47 -13.15 -8.68
N ALA A 212 10.93 -14.37 -8.96
CA ALA A 212 11.27 -14.74 -10.33
C ALA A 212 10.03 -14.96 -11.21
N ALA A 213 8.87 -15.22 -10.62
CA ALA A 213 7.62 -15.37 -11.34
C ALA A 213 6.97 -14.01 -11.63
N ASN A 214 6.10 -13.98 -12.65
CA ASN A 214 5.28 -12.81 -12.91
C ASN A 214 4.25 -12.62 -11.79
N PHE A 215 3.98 -11.36 -11.43
CA PHE A 215 2.87 -11.05 -10.53
C PHE A 215 1.55 -11.29 -11.26
N ARG A 216 0.75 -12.18 -10.69
CA ARG A 216 -0.64 -12.38 -11.06
C ARG A 216 -1.54 -11.63 -10.07
N GLU A 217 -2.80 -11.46 -10.43
CA GLU A 217 -3.86 -10.86 -9.61
C GLU A 217 -3.96 -11.48 -8.20
N THR A 218 -3.73 -12.78 -8.09
CA THR A 218 -3.73 -13.52 -6.82
C THR A 218 -2.38 -13.57 -6.10
N GLY A 219 -1.31 -13.01 -6.68
CA GLY A 219 0.06 -13.20 -6.20
C GLY A 219 0.28 -12.73 -4.77
N LEU A 220 -0.40 -11.67 -4.34
CA LEU A 220 -0.29 -11.12 -2.99
C LEU A 220 -1.44 -11.50 -2.06
N ALA A 221 -2.40 -12.32 -2.51
CA ALA A 221 -3.63 -12.61 -1.76
C ALA A 221 -3.34 -13.13 -0.35
N GLY A 222 -2.37 -14.03 -0.20
CA GLY A 222 -1.93 -14.53 1.11
C GLY A 222 -1.41 -13.41 2.01
N LEU A 223 -0.52 -12.56 1.48
CA LEU A 223 0.09 -11.46 2.24
C LEU A 223 -0.92 -10.36 2.61
N LEU A 224 -1.90 -10.08 1.77
CA LEU A 224 -2.95 -9.08 2.00
C LEU A 224 -4.10 -9.62 2.89
N SER A 225 -4.24 -10.94 3.03
CA SER A 225 -5.30 -11.54 3.84
C SER A 225 -5.18 -11.15 5.31
N ALA A 226 -6.31 -10.91 5.97
CA ALA A 226 -6.30 -10.68 7.40
C ALA A 226 -6.04 -11.97 8.20
N HIS A 227 -5.54 -11.83 9.42
CA HIS A 227 -5.32 -12.97 10.30
C HIS A 227 -5.39 -12.54 11.77
N GLY A 228 -6.07 -13.33 12.61
CA GLY A 228 -6.42 -12.94 13.98
C GLY A 228 -5.23 -12.75 14.94
N VAL A 229 -4.01 -13.18 14.59
CA VAL A 229 -2.81 -12.95 15.44
C VAL A 229 -2.37 -11.49 15.46
N PHE A 230 -2.68 -10.73 14.41
CA PHE A 230 -2.26 -9.35 14.25
C PHE A 230 -3.30 -8.43 14.88
N GLU A 231 -2.85 -7.39 15.58
CA GLU A 231 -3.71 -6.23 15.87
C GLU A 231 -3.85 -5.39 14.60
N GLN A 232 -2.73 -5.16 13.91
CA GLN A 232 -2.69 -4.59 12.57
C GLN A 232 -1.66 -5.32 11.72
N LYS A 233 -1.99 -5.59 10.46
CA LYS A 233 -1.04 -6.01 9.43
C LYS A 233 -1.17 -5.08 8.24
N ARG A 234 -0.08 -4.40 7.90
CA ARG A 234 -0.03 -3.45 6.81
C ARG A 234 0.95 -3.93 5.74
N VAL A 235 0.52 -3.87 4.48
CA VAL A 235 1.34 -4.18 3.31
C VAL A 235 1.30 -2.99 2.38
N THR A 236 2.46 -2.41 2.11
CA THR A 236 2.59 -1.21 1.28
C THR A 236 3.54 -1.48 0.13
N LEU A 237 3.01 -1.36 -1.09
CA LEU A 237 3.81 -1.32 -2.30
C LEU A 237 4.17 0.11 -2.64
N LEU A 238 5.45 0.37 -2.85
CA LEU A 238 5.99 1.68 -3.20
C LEU A 238 6.45 1.64 -4.65
N PHE A 239 5.64 2.20 -5.55
CA PHE A 239 5.92 2.30 -6.96
C PHE A 239 6.60 3.63 -7.30
N ARG A 240 7.61 3.55 -8.16
CA ARG A 240 8.27 4.69 -8.81
C ARG A 240 8.18 4.47 -10.31
N PRO A 241 7.10 4.95 -10.94
CA PRO A 241 6.95 4.93 -12.39
C PRO A 241 8.11 5.65 -13.06
N MET A 242 8.57 5.13 -14.19
CA MET A 242 9.57 5.79 -15.01
C MET A 242 8.90 6.56 -16.15
N SER A 243 9.52 7.66 -16.58
CA SER A 243 9.12 8.33 -17.81
C SER A 243 9.31 7.40 -19.03
N PRO A 244 8.63 7.66 -20.16
CA PRO A 244 8.78 6.85 -21.36
C PRO A 244 10.24 6.71 -21.82
N GLY A 245 10.99 7.82 -21.85
CA GLY A 245 12.41 7.81 -22.25
C GLY A 245 13.31 7.03 -21.27
N MET A 246 13.04 7.14 -19.96
CA MET A 246 13.77 6.35 -18.95
C MET A 246 13.42 4.87 -19.02
N SER A 247 12.16 4.53 -19.32
CA SER A 247 11.71 3.15 -19.53
C SER A 247 12.41 2.50 -20.71
N GLN A 248 12.45 3.19 -21.87
CA GLN A 248 13.17 2.74 -23.07
C GLN A 248 14.64 2.46 -22.76
N LYS A 249 15.32 3.41 -22.11
CA LYS A 249 16.73 3.25 -21.74
C LYS A 249 16.94 2.07 -20.79
N ALA A 250 16.12 1.93 -19.75
CA ALA A 250 16.24 0.85 -18.78
C ALA A 250 16.06 -0.54 -19.41
N VAL A 251 15.10 -0.67 -20.32
CA VAL A 251 14.85 -1.91 -21.08
C VAL A 251 16.03 -2.22 -22.02
N GLN A 252 16.51 -1.23 -22.76
CA GLN A 252 17.67 -1.41 -23.65
C GLN A 252 18.90 -1.86 -22.86
N ASP A 253 19.17 -1.24 -21.71
CA ASP A 253 20.25 -1.61 -20.81
C ASP A 253 20.06 -3.04 -20.26
N GLN A 254 18.83 -3.44 -19.91
CA GLN A 254 18.51 -4.79 -19.44
C GLN A 254 18.77 -5.86 -20.51
N VAL A 255 18.32 -5.64 -21.75
CA VAL A 255 18.57 -6.56 -22.89
C VAL A 255 20.06 -6.64 -23.18
N THR A 256 20.73 -5.50 -23.19
CA THR A 256 22.17 -5.39 -23.47
C THR A 256 22.98 -6.17 -22.44
N ASN A 257 22.71 -5.96 -21.15
CA ASN A 257 23.35 -6.69 -20.05
C ASN A 257 23.05 -8.20 -20.10
N ALA A 258 21.81 -8.60 -20.40
CA ALA A 258 21.43 -10.01 -20.53
C ALA A 258 22.16 -10.69 -21.70
N ARG A 259 22.26 -10.03 -22.87
CA ARG A 259 23.01 -10.53 -24.03
C ARG A 259 24.50 -10.67 -23.72
N PHE A 260 25.11 -9.68 -23.07
CA PHE A 260 26.51 -9.76 -22.64
C PHE A 260 26.76 -10.92 -21.67
N GLY A 261 25.89 -11.10 -20.67
CA GLY A 261 26.00 -12.20 -19.71
C GLY A 261 25.85 -13.58 -20.33
N ASN A 262 25.00 -13.69 -21.38
CA ASN A 262 24.74 -14.92 -22.13
C ASN A 262 25.88 -15.27 -23.11
N ASN A 263 26.55 -14.27 -23.70
CA ASN A 263 27.57 -14.45 -24.75
C ASN A 263 29.02 -14.40 -24.23
N GLN A 264 29.26 -14.65 -22.93
CA GLN A 264 30.62 -14.72 -22.39
C GLN A 264 31.43 -15.85 -23.03
N LYS A 265 32.56 -15.50 -23.68
CA LYS A 265 33.47 -16.45 -24.33
C LYS A 265 33.99 -17.48 -23.33
N GLY A 266 33.93 -18.76 -23.70
CA GLY A 266 34.50 -19.88 -22.94
C GLY A 266 33.57 -20.53 -21.91
N GLN A 267 32.32 -20.07 -21.76
CA GLN A 267 31.35 -20.66 -20.84
C GLN A 267 30.03 -20.99 -21.55
N LYS A 268 29.52 -22.21 -21.38
CA LYS A 268 28.16 -22.54 -21.84
C LYS A 268 27.16 -21.71 -21.04
N SER A 269 26.25 -21.03 -21.72
CA SER A 269 25.19 -20.27 -21.05
C SER A 269 24.31 -21.22 -20.22
N SER A 270 24.25 -20.96 -18.92
CA SER A 270 23.34 -21.65 -18.00
C SER A 270 21.88 -21.39 -18.39
N GLN A 271 20.98 -22.31 -18.06
CA GLN A 271 19.53 -22.14 -18.26
C GLN A 271 18.99 -20.85 -17.63
N ILE A 272 19.52 -20.44 -16.46
CA ILE A 272 19.16 -19.20 -15.77
C ILE A 272 19.46 -17.97 -16.65
N LYS A 273 20.64 -17.92 -17.26
CA LYS A 273 21.05 -16.82 -18.16
C LYS A 273 20.16 -16.74 -19.41
N ARG A 274 19.78 -17.89 -19.98
CA ARG A 274 18.86 -17.95 -21.14
C ARG A 274 17.47 -17.42 -20.80
N VAL A 275 16.90 -17.84 -19.67
CA VAL A 275 15.59 -17.37 -19.21
C VAL A 275 15.63 -15.87 -18.88
N ALA A 276 16.74 -15.37 -18.31
CA ALA A 276 16.90 -13.94 -18.06
C ALA A 276 16.92 -13.11 -19.36
N LEU A 277 17.57 -13.62 -20.42
CA LEU A 277 17.54 -13.00 -21.74
C LEU A 277 16.13 -13.00 -22.35
N GLU A 278 15.45 -14.15 -22.32
CA GLU A 278 14.07 -14.27 -22.81
C GLU A 278 13.11 -13.29 -22.12
N LYS A 279 13.24 -13.14 -20.80
CA LYS A 279 12.47 -12.15 -20.04
C LYS A 279 12.81 -10.71 -20.43
N ALA A 280 14.08 -10.40 -20.65
CA ALA A 280 14.49 -9.07 -21.08
C ALA A 280 13.92 -8.74 -22.47
N GLU A 281 13.97 -9.68 -23.41
CA GLU A 281 13.37 -9.52 -24.75
C GLU A 281 11.84 -9.45 -24.70
N TYR A 282 11.19 -10.15 -23.77
CA TYR A 282 9.76 -10.01 -23.52
C TYR A 282 9.42 -8.61 -23.01
N SER A 283 10.14 -8.10 -22.00
CA SER A 283 9.96 -6.73 -21.51
C SER A 283 10.22 -5.68 -22.59
N GLU A 284 11.15 -5.93 -23.53
CA GLU A 284 11.39 -5.07 -24.69
C GLU A 284 10.19 -4.99 -25.63
N ARG A 285 9.51 -6.12 -25.89
CA ARG A 285 8.29 -6.14 -26.69
C ARG A 285 7.14 -5.40 -26.01
N GLU A 286 6.90 -5.69 -24.74
CA GLU A 286 5.86 -5.00 -23.95
C GLU A 286 6.09 -3.48 -23.92
N GLN A 287 7.34 -3.04 -23.75
CA GLN A 287 7.69 -1.63 -23.80
C GLN A 287 7.43 -1.03 -25.19
N ALA A 288 7.79 -1.74 -26.27
CA ALA A 288 7.50 -1.31 -27.64
C ALA A 288 5.98 -1.21 -27.91
N GLU A 289 5.16 -2.01 -27.22
CA GLU A 289 3.70 -1.95 -27.23
C GLU A 289 3.12 -0.85 -26.32
N GLY A 290 3.97 -0.13 -25.58
CA GLY A 290 3.61 1.04 -24.79
C GLY A 290 3.53 0.82 -23.28
N ALA A 291 4.01 -0.32 -22.77
CA ALA A 291 4.15 -0.56 -21.34
C ALA A 291 5.19 0.40 -20.72
N ALA A 292 4.91 0.89 -19.51
CA ALA A 292 5.85 1.68 -18.73
C ALA A 292 6.63 0.80 -17.77
N MET A 293 7.92 1.10 -17.60
CA MET A 293 8.73 0.46 -16.57
C MET A 293 8.44 1.10 -15.22
N VAL A 294 8.25 0.28 -14.19
CA VAL A 294 7.97 0.74 -12.83
C VAL A 294 8.94 0.04 -11.87
N ARG A 295 9.69 0.82 -11.10
CA ARG A 295 10.41 0.26 -9.94
C ARG A 295 9.41 0.12 -8.81
N PHE A 296 9.41 -1.01 -8.12
CA PHE A 296 8.58 -1.16 -6.93
C PHE A 296 9.39 -1.74 -5.77
N GLY A 297 9.02 -1.32 -4.57
CA GLY A 297 9.42 -1.93 -3.31
C GLY A 297 8.18 -2.38 -2.55
N LEU A 298 8.36 -3.20 -1.53
CA LEU A 298 7.28 -3.63 -0.67
C LEU A 298 7.78 -3.61 0.77
N VAL A 299 6.94 -3.07 1.66
CA VAL A 299 7.14 -3.07 3.11
C VAL A 299 5.93 -3.75 3.74
N VAL A 300 6.17 -4.67 4.66
CA VAL A 300 5.17 -5.31 5.50
C VAL A 300 5.42 -4.90 6.93
N THR A 301 4.39 -4.51 7.65
CA THR A 301 4.47 -4.19 9.07
C THR A 301 3.41 -4.98 9.80
N ALA A 302 3.81 -5.66 10.87
CA ALA A 302 2.91 -6.36 11.77
C ALA A 302 2.96 -5.70 13.14
N THR A 303 1.80 -5.35 13.67
CA THR A 303 1.61 -4.78 15.00
C THR A 303 0.89 -5.77 15.89
N VAL A 304 1.42 -5.96 17.10
CA VAL A 304 0.88 -6.83 18.15
C VAL A 304 0.82 -6.07 19.48
N ASP A 305 -0.04 -6.53 20.37
CA ASP A 305 -0.20 -6.15 21.77
C ASP A 305 0.86 -6.78 22.70
N ASP A 306 1.46 -7.90 22.31
CA ASP A 306 2.47 -8.62 23.09
C ASP A 306 3.64 -9.08 22.19
N PRO A 307 4.90 -8.67 22.46
CA PRO A 307 6.06 -9.04 21.66
C PRO A 307 6.34 -10.55 21.67
N ALA A 308 5.85 -11.31 22.66
CA ALA A 308 5.97 -12.78 22.67
C ALA A 308 5.24 -13.44 21.48
N LYS A 309 4.36 -12.72 20.77
CA LYS A 309 3.66 -13.19 19.57
C LYS A 309 4.54 -13.16 18.30
N PHE A 310 5.68 -12.46 18.29
CA PHE A 310 6.50 -12.28 17.09
C PHE A 310 6.99 -13.58 16.42
N PRO A 311 7.42 -14.63 17.15
CA PRO A 311 7.80 -15.90 16.52
C PRO A 311 6.66 -16.53 15.70
N ARG A 312 5.42 -16.44 16.20
CA ARG A 312 4.23 -16.93 15.49
C ARG A 312 3.87 -16.03 14.31
N VAL A 313 3.92 -14.71 14.50
CA VAL A 313 3.71 -13.71 13.46
C VAL A 313 4.67 -13.93 12.29
N GLU A 314 5.96 -14.15 12.56
CA GLU A 314 6.97 -14.40 11.54
C GLU A 314 6.70 -15.65 10.73
N ALA A 315 6.33 -16.75 11.39
CA ALA A 315 6.00 -18.00 10.71
C ALA A 315 4.83 -17.81 9.74
N ILE A 316 3.76 -17.12 10.19
CA ILE A 316 2.58 -16.82 9.37
C ILE A 316 2.94 -15.90 8.21
N LEU A 317 3.70 -14.82 8.44
CA LEU A 317 4.10 -13.90 7.38
C LEU A 317 4.99 -14.56 6.34
N ARG A 318 5.91 -15.43 6.75
CA ARG A 318 6.77 -16.18 5.82
C ARG A 318 5.95 -17.12 4.94
N ASP A 319 4.97 -17.81 5.51
CA ASP A 319 4.03 -18.66 4.75
C ASP A 319 3.18 -17.83 3.77
N GLN A 320 2.58 -16.74 4.25
CA GLN A 320 1.81 -15.81 3.44
C GLN A 320 2.62 -15.15 2.32
N ALA A 321 3.91 -14.89 2.54
CA ALA A 321 4.81 -14.28 1.57
C ALA A 321 5.26 -15.26 0.48
N VAL A 322 5.11 -16.57 0.65
CA VAL A 322 5.40 -17.56 -0.40
C VAL A 322 4.13 -18.14 -1.05
N SER A 323 2.97 -17.86 -0.47
CA SER A 323 1.66 -18.21 -1.01
C SER A 323 1.30 -17.31 -2.20
N GLY A 324 1.01 -17.91 -3.35
CA GLY A 324 0.73 -17.19 -4.60
C GLY A 324 2.00 -16.81 -5.37
N ILE A 325 2.90 -16.04 -4.73
CA ILE A 325 4.19 -15.66 -5.33
C ILE A 325 5.33 -15.76 -4.32
N GLN A 326 6.49 -16.29 -4.73
CA GLN A 326 7.63 -16.52 -3.83
C GLN A 326 8.38 -15.21 -3.51
N LEU A 327 7.85 -14.42 -2.57
CA LEU A 327 8.51 -13.20 -2.08
C LEU A 327 9.53 -13.53 -1.01
N ARG A 328 10.71 -12.93 -1.14
CA ARG A 328 11.75 -13.01 -0.12
C ARG A 328 11.74 -11.72 0.69
N LEU A 329 11.26 -11.85 1.92
CA LEU A 329 11.24 -10.78 2.90
C LEU A 329 12.50 -10.82 3.78
N ARG A 330 13.01 -9.64 4.12
CA ARG A 330 14.08 -9.44 5.09
C ARG A 330 13.62 -8.48 6.16
N ASP A 331 13.96 -8.80 7.40
CA ASP A 331 13.67 -8.00 8.58
C ASP A 331 14.33 -6.60 8.48
N CYS A 332 13.63 -5.58 8.96
CA CYS A 332 14.11 -4.19 9.03
C CYS A 332 14.80 -3.89 10.37
N GLU A 333 15.54 -4.85 10.91
CA GLU A 333 16.16 -4.76 12.24
C GLU A 333 16.94 -3.44 12.42
N TYR A 334 16.74 -2.77 13.57
CA TYR A 334 17.26 -1.43 13.89
C TYR A 334 16.76 -0.28 13.00
N SER A 335 15.71 -0.53 12.21
CA SER A 335 15.06 0.49 11.38
C SER A 335 13.55 0.26 11.26
N ASP A 336 12.98 -0.54 12.17
CA ASP A 336 11.55 -0.87 12.20
C ASP A 336 10.68 0.39 12.35
N ASP A 337 11.17 1.42 13.03
CA ASP A 337 10.52 2.74 13.16
C ASP A 337 10.40 3.46 11.80
N ALA A 338 11.50 3.53 11.05
CA ALA A 338 11.51 4.13 9.72
C ALA A 338 10.71 3.29 8.72
N ALA A 339 10.84 1.96 8.77
CA ALA A 339 10.09 1.05 7.94
C ALA A 339 8.58 1.11 8.25
N PHE A 340 8.19 1.23 9.51
CA PHE A 340 6.82 1.49 9.92
C PHE A 340 6.29 2.79 9.29
N ALA A 341 7.06 3.88 9.38
CA ALA A 341 6.66 5.18 8.84
C ALA A 341 6.57 5.19 7.30
N PHE A 342 7.44 4.46 6.59
CA PHE A 342 7.31 4.24 5.15
C PHE A 342 6.10 3.35 4.82
N GLY A 343 5.87 2.33 5.65
CA GLY A 343 4.72 1.44 5.57
C GLY A 343 3.40 2.15 5.80
N LEU A 344 3.32 3.30 6.46
CA LEU A 344 2.07 4.08 6.51
C LEU A 344 1.55 4.44 5.10
N GLY A 345 2.45 4.52 4.10
CA GLY A 345 2.04 4.72 2.71
C GLY A 345 1.33 6.05 2.46
N ILE A 346 1.63 7.06 3.27
CA ILE A 346 1.01 8.40 3.23
C ILE A 346 1.84 9.42 2.42
N GLY A 347 2.74 8.94 1.56
CA GLY A 347 3.56 9.77 0.66
C GLY A 347 4.98 10.06 1.13
N SER A 348 5.48 9.38 2.16
CA SER A 348 6.91 9.37 2.48
C SER A 348 7.69 8.65 1.39
N VAL A 349 8.75 9.29 0.87
CA VAL A 349 9.57 8.73 -0.22
C VAL A 349 10.91 8.25 0.36
N PRO A 350 11.15 6.94 0.51
CA PRO A 350 12.33 6.43 1.23
C PRO A 350 13.66 6.96 0.70
N LYS A 351 13.75 7.21 -0.62
CA LYS A 351 14.96 7.74 -1.27
C LYS A 351 15.38 9.12 -0.76
N ASP A 352 14.49 9.89 -0.15
CA ASP A 352 14.80 11.22 0.38
C ASP A 352 15.37 11.16 1.80
N PHE A 353 15.20 10.04 2.51
CA PHE A 353 15.63 9.84 3.90
C PHE A 353 16.90 8.98 4.05
N THR A 354 17.47 8.51 2.95
CA THR A 354 18.77 7.82 2.98
C THR A 354 19.91 8.80 3.29
N ARG A 355 20.88 8.33 4.07
CA ARG A 355 22.13 9.07 4.38
C ARG A 355 23.15 9.02 3.23
N LEU A 356 22.89 8.25 2.17
CA LEU A 356 23.77 8.18 0.99
C LEU A 356 23.69 9.48 0.17
N SER A 357 24.81 9.92 -0.39
CA SER A 357 24.86 11.11 -1.25
C SER A 357 24.02 10.93 -2.52
N ASN A 358 23.44 12.01 -3.05
CA ASN A 358 22.57 11.96 -4.23
C ASN A 358 23.23 11.29 -5.44
N THR A 359 24.54 11.50 -5.62
CA THR A 359 25.33 10.91 -6.71
C THR A 359 25.36 9.37 -6.64
N LEU A 360 25.36 8.78 -5.44
CA LEU A 360 25.27 7.33 -5.28
C LEU A 360 23.84 6.80 -5.46
N ARG A 361 22.82 7.62 -5.18
CA ARG A 361 21.39 7.24 -5.32
C ARG A 361 20.95 7.05 -6.76
N GLU A 362 21.55 7.78 -7.70
CA GLU A 362 21.20 7.71 -9.13
C GLU A 362 21.89 6.55 -9.87
N SER A 363 22.94 5.99 -9.27
CA SER A 363 23.74 4.89 -9.83
C SER A 363 23.25 3.48 -9.46
N VAL A 364 22.22 3.36 -8.62
CA VAL A 364 21.59 2.11 -8.16
C VAL A 364 20.12 2.12 -8.57
#